data_AF-A0A9P8EYK6-F1
#
_entry.id   AF-A0A9P8EYK6-F1
#
_cell.length_a   1.000
_cell.length_b   1.000
_cell.length_c   1.000
_cell.angle_alpha   90.00
_cell.angle_beta   90.00
_cell.angle_gamma   90.00
#
_symmetry.space_group_name_H-M   'P 1'
#
loop_
_entity.id
_entity.type
_entity.pdbx_description
1 polymer ?
#
loop_
_entity_poly.entity_id
_entity_poly.type
_entity_poly.pdbx_seq_one_letter_code
_entity_poly.pdbx_strand_id
1 'polypeptide(L)'
;MSGLRFLDLVKPFTPLIPEIAVPETKTPFQQRLIWTGVTLLIFLVMSQMPLYGIVSSDTSDPLYWLRMMMASNRGTLMELGITPIISSGMVFQLLAGTHLIDVNLDLKADRELYQTAQK
;
A
#
# COMPACT_ATOMS: atom_id res chain seq x y z
N MET A 1 33.88 2.59 7.98
CA MET A 1 33.34 1.33 8.52
C MET A 1 31.92 1.20 7.99
N SER A 2 31.70 0.32 7.01
CA SER A 2 30.38 0.11 6.39
C SER A 2 29.50 -0.67 7.36
N GLY A 3 28.86 0.02 8.30
CA GLY A 3 27.81 -0.60 9.11
C GLY A 3 26.69 -1.06 8.18
N LEU A 4 26.24 -2.30 8.34
CA LEU A 4 25.09 -2.85 7.61
C LEU A 4 23.89 -1.92 7.85
N ARG A 5 23.46 -1.17 6.83
CA ARG A 5 22.24 -0.36 6.91
C ARG A 5 21.05 -1.27 6.69
N PHE A 6 19.96 -1.04 7.41
CA PHE A 6 18.72 -1.80 7.25
C PHE A 6 18.23 -1.80 5.78
N LEU A 7 18.41 -0.69 5.06
CA LEU A 7 18.09 -0.55 3.64
C LEU A 7 18.88 -1.52 2.73
N ASP A 8 20.10 -1.91 3.12
CA ASP A 8 20.92 -2.82 2.33
C ASP A 8 20.40 -4.27 2.38
N LEU A 9 19.62 -4.61 3.41
CA LEU A 9 18.98 -5.93 3.55
C LEU A 9 17.80 -6.10 2.58
N VAL A 10 17.23 -5.01 2.08
CA VAL A 10 16.07 -5.01 1.17
C VAL A 10 16.49 -5.14 -0.30
N LYS A 11 17.73 -4.77 -0.63
CA LYS A 11 18.32 -4.87 -1.99
C LYS A 11 18.10 -6.21 -2.72
N PRO A 12 18.26 -7.39 -2.10
CA PRO A 12 18.01 -8.67 -2.80
C PRO A 12 16.53 -8.89 -3.17
N PHE A 13 15.59 -8.21 -2.50
CA PHE A 13 14.15 -8.33 -2.75
C PHE A 13 13.63 -7.32 -3.77
N THR A 14 14.40 -6.26 -4.07
CA THR A 14 14.04 -5.24 -5.06
C THR A 14 13.65 -5.81 -6.43
N PRO A 15 14.35 -6.78 -7.05
CA PRO A 15 13.95 -7.32 -8.35
C PRO A 15 12.72 -8.24 -8.28
N LEU A 16 12.27 -8.66 -7.10
CA LEU A 16 11.11 -9.55 -6.94
C LEU A 16 9.80 -8.78 -6.79
N ILE A 17 9.84 -7.54 -6.31
CA ILE A 17 8.65 -6.72 -6.03
C ILE A 17 8.29 -5.93 -7.28
N PRO A 18 7.09 -6.12 -7.87
CA PRO A 18 6.68 -5.37 -9.05
C PRO A 18 6.46 -3.89 -8.71
N GLU A 19 6.99 -3.01 -9.57
CA GLU A 19 6.82 -1.57 -9.45
C GLU A 19 6.19 -0.98 -10.71
N ILE A 20 5.34 0.03 -10.50
CA ILE A 20 4.68 0.77 -11.57
C ILE A 20 5.67 1.83 -12.09
N ALA A 21 5.96 1.80 -13.39
CA ALA A 21 6.84 2.77 -14.03
C ALA A 21 6.24 4.18 -14.00
N VAL A 22 7.11 5.18 -13.78
CA VAL A 22 6.73 6.59 -13.86
C VAL A 22 6.45 6.95 -15.33
N PRO A 23 5.39 7.71 -15.64
CA PRO A 23 5.09 8.10 -17.02
C PRO A 23 6.23 8.94 -17.62
N GLU A 24 6.65 8.57 -18.83
CA GLU A 24 7.73 9.26 -19.57
C GLU A 24 7.35 10.69 -19.99
N THR A 25 6.05 10.92 -20.22
CA THR A 25 5.50 12.20 -20.65
C THR A 25 4.45 12.71 -19.66
N LYS A 26 4.27 14.03 -19.61
CA LYS A 26 3.25 14.64 -18.76
C LYS A 26 1.86 14.26 -19.27
N THR A 27 1.10 13.54 -18.46
CA THR A 27 -0.28 13.15 -18.79
C THR A 27 -1.23 14.37 -18.73
N PRO A 28 -2.07 14.60 -19.74
CA PRO A 28 -3.08 15.66 -19.75
C PRO A 28 -4.16 15.43 -18.69
N PHE A 29 -4.82 16.51 -18.25
CA PHE A 29 -5.81 16.47 -17.16
C PHE A 29 -6.97 15.50 -17.43
N GLN A 30 -7.52 15.52 -18.65
CA GLN A 30 -8.63 14.64 -19.03
C GLN A 30 -8.27 13.15 -18.90
N GLN A 31 -7.03 12.78 -19.27
CA GLN A 31 -6.57 11.41 -19.14
C GLN A 31 -6.41 11.00 -17.67
N ARG A 32 -5.92 11.90 -16.81
CA ARG A 32 -5.85 11.65 -15.36
C ARG A 32 -7.23 11.40 -14.77
N LEU A 33 -8.22 12.21 -15.16
CA LEU A 33 -9.60 12.05 -14.69
C LEU A 33 -10.19 10.69 -15.10
N ILE A 34 -9.94 10.25 -16.34
CA ILE A 34 -10.38 8.94 -16.82
C ILE A 34 -9.73 7.82 -16.00
N TRP A 35 -8.42 7.86 -15.77
CA TRP A 35 -7.72 6.84 -14.97
C TRP A 35 -8.20 6.80 -13.51
N THR A 36 -8.45 7.95 -12.90
CA THR A 36 -9.05 8.02 -11.56
C THR A 36 -10.47 7.43 -11.55
N GLY A 37 -11.29 7.71 -12.56
CA GLY A 37 -12.63 7.15 -12.67
C GLY A 37 -12.62 5.63 -12.85
N VAL A 38 -11.74 5.10 -13.70
CA VAL A 38 -11.61 3.66 -13.95
C VAL A 38 -11.15 2.92 -12.68
N THR A 39 -10.14 3.43 -11.98
CA THR A 39 -9.66 2.84 -10.73
C THR A 39 -10.71 2.84 -9.63
N LEU A 40 -11.50 3.92 -9.53
CA LEU A 40 -12.64 3.99 -8.59
C LEU A 40 -13.73 2.96 -8.94
N LEU A 41 -14.05 2.78 -10.22
CA LEU A 41 -15.04 1.79 -10.66
C LEU A 41 -14.59 0.37 -10.29
N ILE A 42 -13.31 0.04 -10.54
CA ILE A 42 -12.73 -1.25 -10.16
C ILE A 42 -12.83 -1.45 -8.64
N PHE A 43 -12.50 -0.44 -7.85
CA PHE A 43 -12.62 -0.50 -6.40
C PHE A 43 -14.06 -0.79 -5.95
N LEU A 44 -15.05 -0.11 -6.54
CA LEU A 44 -16.47 -0.29 -6.21
C LEU A 44 -16.95 -1.69 -6.56
N VAL A 45 -16.61 -2.22 -7.73
CA VAL A 45 -16.96 -3.60 -8.12
C VAL A 45 -16.35 -4.61 -7.16
N MET A 46 -15.05 -4.49 -6.86
CA MET A 46 -14.37 -5.38 -5.90
C MET A 46 -14.99 -5.33 -4.50
N SER A 47 -15.47 -4.17 -4.06
CA SER A 47 -16.13 -3.99 -2.76
C SER A 47 -17.44 -4.77 -2.60
N GLN A 48 -18.06 -5.17 -3.72
CA GLN A 48 -19.35 -5.87 -3.76
C GLN A 48 -19.19 -7.37 -4.08
N MET A 49 -18.03 -7.80 -4.57
CA MET A 49 -17.79 -9.20 -4.92
C MET A 49 -17.51 -10.04 -3.67
N PRO A 50 -18.36 -11.04 -3.36
CA PRO A 50 -18.17 -11.87 -2.19
C PRO A 50 -16.96 -12.79 -2.36
N LEU A 51 -16.26 -13.03 -1.26
CA LEU A 51 -15.09 -13.91 -1.23
C LEU A 51 -15.54 -15.38 -1.27
N TYR A 52 -14.81 -16.21 -2.02
CA TYR A 52 -15.16 -17.61 -2.18
C TYR A 52 -15.04 -18.38 -0.86
N GLY A 53 -16.03 -19.21 -0.53
CA GLY A 53 -15.99 -20.10 0.64
C GLY A 53 -16.54 -19.51 1.94
N ILE A 54 -17.16 -18.33 1.91
CA ILE A 54 -17.83 -17.76 3.09
C ILE A 54 -19.23 -18.35 3.23
N VAL A 55 -19.42 -19.18 4.27
CA VAL A 55 -20.69 -19.89 4.55
C VAL A 55 -21.48 -19.22 5.69
N SER A 56 -20.86 -18.31 6.45
CA SER A 56 -21.44 -17.68 7.64
C SER A 56 -21.10 -16.19 7.70
N SER A 57 -22.06 -15.36 7.28
CA SER A 57 -22.00 -13.88 7.32
C SER A 57 -22.50 -13.28 8.65
N ASP A 58 -23.14 -14.07 9.51
CA ASP A 58 -23.82 -13.60 10.73
C ASP A 58 -22.93 -13.58 12.00
N THR A 59 -21.61 -13.47 11.81
CA THR A 59 -20.69 -13.31 12.95
C THR A 59 -20.53 -11.82 13.27
N SER A 60 -20.60 -11.48 14.56
CA SER A 60 -20.35 -10.12 15.04
C SER A 60 -18.99 -9.62 14.58
N ASP A 61 -18.95 -8.40 14.03
CA ASP A 61 -17.71 -7.82 13.54
C ASP A 61 -17.00 -7.01 14.63
N PRO A 62 -15.87 -7.49 15.18
CA PRO A 62 -15.15 -6.78 16.24
C PRO A 62 -14.51 -5.47 15.76
N LEU A 63 -14.37 -5.29 14.44
CA LEU A 63 -13.74 -4.13 13.81
C LEU A 63 -14.75 -3.20 13.14
N TYR A 64 -16.04 -3.26 13.52
CA TYR A 64 -17.11 -2.47 12.91
C TYR A 64 -16.76 -0.98 12.73
N TRP A 65 -16.25 -0.33 13.78
CA TRP A 65 -15.84 1.09 13.73
C TRP A 65 -14.64 1.32 12.81
N LEU A 66 -13.72 0.37 12.79
CA LEU A 66 -12.49 0.46 12.02
C LEU A 66 -12.75 0.26 10.51
N ARG A 67 -13.74 -0.57 10.15
CA ARG A 67 -14.15 -0.80 8.76
C ARG A 67 -14.59 0.48 8.04
N MET A 68 -15.27 1.39 8.75
CA MET A 68 -15.66 2.69 8.21
C MET A 68 -14.43 3.52 7.77
N MET A 69 -13.37 3.52 8.58
CA MET A 69 -12.13 4.27 8.27
C MET A 69 -11.27 3.56 7.22
N MET A 70 -11.30 2.22 7.19
CA MET A 70 -10.47 1.39 6.30
C MET A 70 -11.08 1.12 4.91
N ALA A 71 -12.30 1.61 4.66
CA ALA A 71 -13.06 1.32 3.45
C ALA A 71 -13.14 -0.20 3.16
N SER A 72 -13.39 -0.99 4.20
CA SER A 72 -13.41 -2.45 4.15
C SER A 72 -14.81 -3.00 4.39
N ASN A 73 -15.23 -3.96 3.57
CA ASN A 73 -16.50 -4.68 3.73
C ASN A 73 -16.24 -6.14 4.12
N ARG A 74 -17.00 -6.66 5.08
CA ARG A 74 -16.84 -8.05 5.53
C ARG A 74 -17.23 -9.01 4.42
N GLY A 75 -16.37 -9.98 4.17
CA GLY A 75 -16.63 -11.06 3.23
C GLY A 75 -16.64 -10.68 1.76
N THR A 76 -16.01 -9.55 1.40
CA THR A 76 -15.73 -9.18 0.01
C THR A 76 -14.23 -9.18 -0.25
N LEU A 77 -13.83 -9.04 -1.52
CA LEU A 77 -12.41 -8.90 -1.87
C LEU A 77 -11.71 -7.73 -1.16
N MET A 78 -12.49 -6.75 -0.67
CA MET A 78 -12.01 -5.59 0.07
C MET A 78 -12.01 -5.79 1.59
N GLU A 79 -12.02 -7.03 2.09
CA GLU A 79 -12.03 -7.27 3.54
C GLU A 79 -10.79 -6.69 4.26
N LEU A 80 -9.62 -6.69 3.63
CA LEU A 80 -8.44 -6.04 4.18
C LEU A 80 -8.44 -4.50 3.99
N GLY A 81 -9.22 -4.00 3.04
CA GLY A 81 -9.32 -2.57 2.70
C GLY A 81 -7.96 -1.93 2.39
N ILE A 82 -7.82 -0.66 2.75
CA ILE A 82 -6.56 0.09 2.61
C ILE A 82 -5.61 -0.08 3.81
N THR A 83 -5.96 -0.95 4.76
CA THR A 83 -5.25 -1.17 6.03
C THR A 83 -3.76 -1.43 5.83
N PRO A 84 -3.33 -2.39 4.99
CA PRO A 84 -1.91 -2.74 4.93
C PRO A 84 -1.05 -1.58 4.44
N ILE A 85 -1.61 -0.75 3.55
CA ILE A 85 -0.94 0.42 2.98
C ILE A 85 -0.73 1.51 4.03
N ILE A 86 -1.77 1.80 4.82
CA ILE A 86 -1.69 2.83 5.87
C ILE A 86 -0.80 2.34 7.01
N SER A 87 -0.94 1.08 7.43
CA SER A 87 -0.18 0.52 8.54
C SER A 87 1.32 0.44 8.22
N SER A 88 1.72 -0.02 7.02
CA SER A 88 3.14 -0.04 6.64
C SER A 88 3.70 1.39 6.57
N GLY A 89 2.94 2.33 6.00
CA GLY A 89 3.33 3.74 5.95
C GLY A 89 3.54 4.36 7.33
N MET A 90 2.61 4.16 8.26
CA MET A 90 2.71 4.69 9.63
C MET A 90 3.92 4.12 10.38
N VAL A 91 4.17 2.81 10.27
CA VAL A 91 5.31 2.16 10.93
C VAL A 91 6.64 2.67 10.37
N PHE A 92 6.79 2.72 9.04
CA PHE A 92 8.03 3.22 8.44
C PHE A 92 8.26 4.71 8.69
N GLN A 93 7.20 5.52 8.68
CA GLN A 93 7.28 6.94 9.07
C GLN A 93 7.72 7.09 10.54
N LEU A 94 7.22 6.24 11.45
CA LEU A 94 7.64 6.24 12.84
C LEU A 94 9.11 5.84 13.00
N LEU A 95 9.55 4.79 12.30
CA LEU A 95 10.94 4.31 12.35
C LEU A 95 11.94 5.32 11.78
N ALA A 96 11.57 6.01 10.70
CA ALA A 96 12.37 7.09 10.12
C ALA A 96 12.37 8.33 11.04
N GLY A 97 11.23 8.69 11.63
CA GLY A 97 11.10 9.86 12.51
C GLY A 97 11.78 9.68 13.88
N THR A 98 11.89 8.46 14.38
CA THR A 98 12.63 8.12 15.61
C THR A 98 14.12 7.90 15.38
N HIS A 99 14.59 8.05 14.13
CA HIS A 99 15.97 7.78 13.71
C HIS A 99 16.46 6.36 14.04
N LEU A 100 15.54 5.39 14.19
CA LEU A 100 15.88 3.97 14.31
C LEU A 100 16.37 3.40 12.97
N ILE A 101 15.88 3.96 11.85
CA ILE A 101 16.36 3.68 10.51
C ILE A 101 16.90 4.97 9.92
N ASP A 102 18.16 4.94 9.50
CA ASP A 102 18.81 6.08 8.86
C ASP A 102 18.53 6.06 7.35
N VAL A 103 17.60 6.90 6.91
CA VAL A 103 17.15 7.02 5.51
C VAL A 103 17.37 8.44 5.03
N ASN A 104 18.12 8.61 3.93
CA ASN A 104 18.28 9.91 3.30
C ASN A 104 17.29 10.04 2.11
N LEU A 105 16.21 10.81 2.29
CA LEU A 105 15.18 10.99 1.27
C LEU A 105 15.59 11.89 0.09
N ASP A 106 16.75 12.54 0.17
CA ASP A 106 17.35 13.32 -0.92
C ASP A 106 18.09 12.41 -1.91
N LEU A 107 18.58 11.26 -1.45
CA LEU A 107 19.20 10.26 -2.30
C LEU A 107 18.12 9.43 -3.00
N LYS A 108 18.12 9.46 -4.34
CA LYS A 108 17.18 8.68 -5.16
C LYS A 108 17.21 7.18 -4.83
N ALA A 109 18.39 6.61 -4.63
CA ALA A 109 18.57 5.19 -4.29
C ALA A 109 17.96 4.83 -2.92
N ASP A 110 18.16 5.66 -1.90
CA ASP A 110 17.58 5.43 -0.56
C ASP A 110 16.05 5.59 -0.60
N ARG A 111 15.51 6.49 -1.44
CA ARG A 111 14.06 6.64 -1.66
C ARG A 111 13.45 5.40 -2.32
N GLU A 112 14.10 4.84 -3.33
CA GLU A 112 13.64 3.62 -4.01
C GLU A 112 13.66 2.42 -3.05
N LEU A 113 14.74 2.26 -2.26
CA LEU A 113 14.82 1.21 -1.25
C LEU A 113 13.79 1.37 -0.13
N TYR A 114 13.52 2.60 0.31
CA TYR A 114 12.48 2.90 1.29
C TYR A 114 11.09 2.55 0.76
N GLN A 115 10.78 2.92 -0.49
CA GLN A 115 9.51 2.57 -1.13
C GLN A 115 9.37 1.07 -1.35
N THR A 116 10.47 0.40 -1.72
CA THR A 116 10.50 -1.06 -1.85
C THR A 116 10.27 -1.75 -0.52
N ALA A 117 10.84 -1.23 0.57
CA ALA A 117 10.67 -1.78 1.91
C ALA A 117 9.24 -1.61 2.46
N GLN A 118 8.53 -0.58 2.01
CA GLN A 118 7.15 -0.29 2.43
C GLN A 118 6.10 -1.15 1.71
N LYS A 119 6.40 -1.61 0.49
CA LYS A 119 5.53 -2.43 -0.36
C LYS A 119 5.54 -3.89 0.08
#